data_AF-A0A151M310-F1
#
_entry.id   AF-A0A151M310-F1
#
_cell.length_a   1.000
_cell.length_b   1.000
_cell.length_c   1.000
_cell.angle_alpha   90.00
_cell.angle_beta   90.00
_cell.angle_gamma   90.00
#
_symmetry.space_group_name_H-M   'P 1'
#
loop_
_entity.id
_entity.type
_entity.pdbx_description
1 polymer ?
#
loop_
_entity_poly.entity_id
_entity_poly.type
_entity_poly.pdbx_seq_one_letter_code
_entity_poly.pdbx_strand_id
1 'polypeptide(L)'
;MEDPDMAAYANAQPVPMTTADVLGQNFQALTQILNSRQQMFDRQQDWLRHSQVSFKMPKMMKDDDPEAYIEGFERHALMTGLPQDYWASQLGALVVGKAQAAYRAIPRDEA
;
A
#
# COMPACT_ATOMS: atom_id res chain seq x y z
N MET A 1 21.85 34.87 34.94
CA MET A 1 21.56 33.83 33.94
C MET A 1 22.70 33.93 32.96
N GLU A 2 23.71 33.05 33.07
CA GLU A 2 24.83 33.04 32.12
C GLU A 2 24.32 32.59 30.75
N ASP A 3 24.63 33.40 29.75
CA ASP A 3 24.30 33.17 28.36
C ASP A 3 25.04 31.92 27.88
N PRO A 4 24.35 30.85 27.44
CA PRO A 4 25.02 29.64 26.98
C PRO A 4 25.91 29.99 25.80
N ASP A 5 27.18 29.57 25.86
CA ASP A 5 28.19 29.88 24.85
C ASP A 5 27.79 29.34 23.47
N MET A 6 27.12 30.18 22.69
CA MET A 6 26.67 29.90 21.32
C MET A 6 27.85 29.65 20.37
N ALA A 7 29.08 30.04 20.75
CA ALA A 7 30.27 29.74 19.97
C ALA A 7 30.65 28.24 20.01
N ALA A 8 30.25 27.53 21.07
CA ALA A 8 30.47 26.08 21.16
C ALA A 8 29.59 25.29 20.17
N TYR A 9 28.38 25.77 19.90
CA TYR A 9 27.47 25.16 18.91
C TYR A 9 27.81 25.56 17.47
N ALA A 10 28.42 26.73 17.25
CA ALA A 10 28.83 27.20 15.92
C ALA A 10 30.03 26.44 15.33
N ASN A 11 30.84 25.78 16.17
CA ASN A 11 32.05 25.06 15.76
C ASN A 11 31.88 23.53 15.68
N ALA A 12 30.68 23.00 15.90
CA ALA A 12 30.39 21.59 15.67
C ALA A 12 30.36 21.31 14.15
N GLN A 13 31.53 21.12 13.54
CA GLN A 13 31.63 20.62 12.18
C GLN A 13 30.96 19.24 12.11
N PRO A 14 30.08 18.98 11.13
CA PRO A 14 29.54 17.65 10.93
C PRO A 14 30.71 16.69 10.72
N VAL A 15 30.72 15.59 11.48
CA VAL A 15 31.73 14.54 11.34
C VAL A 15 31.77 14.12 9.87
N PRO A 16 32.91 14.21 9.17
CA PRO A 16 32.98 13.85 7.77
C PRO A 16 32.68 12.36 7.65
N MET A 17 31.54 12.01 7.07
CA MET A 17 31.21 10.62 6.78
C MET A 17 32.17 10.09 5.72
N THR A 18 32.77 8.94 5.98
CA THR A 18 33.62 8.29 4.99
C THR A 18 32.75 7.68 3.89
N THR A 19 33.35 7.45 2.71
CA THR A 19 32.64 6.76 1.62
C THR A 19 32.11 5.37 2.05
N ALA A 20 32.79 4.70 3.00
CA ALA A 20 32.35 3.44 3.55
C ALA A 20 31.08 3.58 4.42
N ASP A 21 30.99 4.65 5.22
CA ASP A 21 29.80 4.93 6.04
C ASP A 21 28.57 5.21 5.17
N VAL A 22 28.74 5.99 4.09
CA VAL A 22 27.67 6.29 3.13
C VAL A 22 27.18 5.02 2.43
N LEU A 23 28.08 4.12 2.05
CA LEU A 23 27.75 2.83 1.46
C LEU A 23 26.97 1.94 2.44
N GLY A 24 27.40 1.86 3.70
CA GLY A 24 26.70 1.12 4.74
C GLY A 24 25.29 1.64 5.01
N GLN A 25 25.13 2.96 5.09
CA GLN A 25 23.82 3.60 5.29
C GLN A 25 22.86 3.35 4.13
N ASN A 26 23.35 3.41 2.88
CA ASN A 26 22.53 3.11 1.72
C ASN A 26 22.04 1.66 1.71
N PHE A 27 22.91 0.72 2.08
CA PHE A 27 22.53 -0.70 2.15
C PHE A 27 21.45 -0.94 3.22
N GLN A 28 21.59 -0.29 4.37
CA GLN A 28 20.58 -0.32 5.43
C GLN A 28 19.26 0.31 4.97
N ALA A 29 19.29 1.46 4.30
CA ALA A 29 18.10 2.14 3.79
C ALA A 29 17.34 1.27 2.77
N LEU A 30 18.06 0.63 1.84
CA LEU A 30 17.44 -0.28 0.86
C LEU A 30 16.81 -1.51 1.52
N THR A 31 17.46 -2.07 2.53
CA THR A 31 16.92 -3.19 3.31
C THR A 31 15.62 -2.79 4.01
N GLN A 32 15.59 -1.60 4.60
CA GLN A 32 14.38 -1.06 5.25
C GLN A 32 13.25 -0.85 4.24
N ILE A 33 13.54 -0.28 3.07
CA ILE A 33 12.54 -0.09 2.01
C ILE A 33 11.92 -1.42 1.58
N LEU A 34 12.74 -2.46 1.38
CA LEU A 34 12.27 -3.79 1.00
C LEU A 34 11.40 -4.41 2.11
N ASN A 35 11.84 -4.34 3.37
CA ASN A 35 11.08 -4.85 4.51
C ASN A 35 9.74 -4.11 4.70
N SER A 36 9.72 -2.78 4.54
CA SER A 36 8.49 -2.00 4.61
C SER A 36 7.52 -2.35 3.48
N ARG A 37 8.02 -2.56 2.25
CA ARG A 37 7.18 -3.01 1.12
C ARG A 37 6.60 -4.40 1.36
N GLN A 38 7.40 -5.33 1.86
CA GLN A 38 6.93 -6.68 2.19
C GLN A 38 5.87 -6.65 3.29
N GLN A 39 6.12 -5.92 4.39
CA GLN A 39 5.13 -5.76 5.46
C GLN A 39 3.84 -5.10 4.98
N MET A 40 3.91 -4.16 4.04
CA MET A 40 2.73 -3.54 3.46
C MET A 40 1.92 -4.58 2.67
N PHE A 41 2.60 -5.41 1.86
CA PHE A 41 1.96 -6.52 1.14
C PHE A 41 1.34 -7.56 2.07
N ASP A 42 2.05 -7.98 3.10
CA ASP A 42 1.57 -8.98 4.05
C ASP A 42 0.35 -8.46 4.81
N ARG A 43 0.37 -7.19 5.24
CA ARG A 43 -0.80 -6.53 5.83
C ARG A 43 -1.96 -6.42 4.85
N GLN A 44 -1.70 -6.12 3.59
CA GLN A 44 -2.73 -6.09 2.56
C GLN A 44 -3.39 -7.46 2.43
N GLN A 45 -2.59 -8.52 2.33
CA GLN A 45 -3.09 -9.89 2.19
C GLN A 45 -3.85 -10.37 3.43
N ASP A 46 -3.35 -10.08 4.63
CA ASP A 46 -4.00 -10.51 5.87
C ASP A 46 -5.34 -9.79 6.06
N TRP A 47 -5.38 -8.48 5.84
CA TRP A 47 -6.64 -7.75 5.85
C TRP A 47 -7.60 -8.26 4.79
N LEU A 48 -7.16 -8.56 3.57
CA LEU A 48 -8.01 -9.14 2.52
C LEU A 48 -8.60 -10.50 2.91
N ARG A 49 -7.85 -11.32 3.65
CA ARG A 49 -8.36 -12.58 4.20
C ARG A 49 -9.46 -12.31 5.23
N HIS A 50 -9.26 -11.33 6.10
CA HIS A 50 -10.25 -10.98 7.13
C HIS A 50 -11.47 -10.25 6.56
N SER A 51 -11.29 -9.38 5.57
CA SER A 51 -12.37 -8.66 4.91
C SER A 51 -13.23 -9.59 4.07
N GLN A 52 -12.66 -10.60 3.39
CA GLN A 52 -13.44 -11.61 2.66
C GLN A 52 -14.45 -12.35 3.56
N VAL A 53 -14.15 -12.50 4.86
CA VAL A 53 -15.06 -13.16 5.80
C VAL A 53 -16.26 -12.26 6.16
N SER A 54 -16.08 -10.93 6.13
CA SER A 54 -17.09 -9.94 6.54
C SER A 54 -17.79 -9.23 5.35
N PHE A 55 -17.11 -9.08 4.22
CA PHE A 55 -17.57 -8.44 2.99
C PHE A 55 -18.18 -9.51 2.06
N LYS A 56 -19.47 -9.75 2.22
CA LYS A 56 -20.18 -10.83 1.51
C LYS A 56 -20.86 -10.31 0.25
N MET A 57 -20.09 -10.17 -0.81
CA MET A 57 -20.62 -9.91 -2.15
C MET A 57 -20.49 -11.16 -3.04
N PRO A 58 -21.52 -11.53 -3.82
CA PRO A 58 -21.42 -12.63 -4.78
C PRO A 58 -20.35 -12.35 -5.83
N LYS A 59 -19.60 -13.36 -6.27
CA LYS A 59 -18.70 -13.21 -7.44
C LYS A 59 -19.50 -12.83 -8.68
N MET A 60 -18.89 -12.02 -9.54
CA MET A 60 -19.43 -11.68 -10.85
C MET A 60 -19.61 -12.95 -11.67
N MET A 61 -20.75 -13.07 -12.35
CA MET A 61 -21.04 -14.11 -13.32
C MET A 61 -20.60 -13.67 -14.71
N LYS A 62 -20.45 -14.63 -15.64
CA LYS A 62 -20.03 -14.32 -17.02
C LYS A 62 -21.03 -13.45 -17.77
N ASP A 63 -22.30 -13.54 -17.38
CA ASP A 63 -23.43 -12.86 -18.01
C ASP A 63 -23.85 -11.60 -17.24
N ASP A 64 -23.21 -11.31 -16.09
CA ASP A 64 -23.46 -10.08 -15.35
C ASP A 64 -22.92 -8.89 -16.14
N ASP A 65 -23.66 -7.79 -16.10
CA ASP A 65 -23.18 -6.52 -16.63
C ASP A 65 -22.02 -5.99 -15.76
N PRO A 66 -20.81 -5.77 -16.32
CA PRO A 66 -19.66 -5.31 -15.54
C PRO A 66 -19.91 -3.96 -14.86
N GLU A 67 -20.63 -3.05 -15.51
CA GLU A 67 -20.86 -1.69 -15.02
C GLU A 67 -21.81 -1.70 -13.81
N ALA A 68 -22.93 -2.41 -13.91
CA ALA A 68 -23.87 -2.63 -12.81
C ALA A 68 -23.22 -3.39 -11.64
N TYR A 69 -22.32 -4.33 -11.93
CA TYR A 69 -21.59 -5.07 -10.89
C TYR A 69 -20.63 -4.18 -10.10
N ILE A 70 -19.87 -3.31 -10.79
CA ILE A 70 -18.97 -2.35 -10.15
C ILE A 70 -19.76 -1.35 -9.31
N GLU A 71 -20.88 -0.82 -9.82
CA GLU A 71 -21.73 0.09 -9.05
C GLU A 71 -22.30 -0.59 -7.78
N GLY A 72 -22.73 -1.86 -7.91
CA GLY A 72 -23.15 -2.67 -6.76
C GLY A 72 -22.05 -2.86 -5.73
N PHE A 73 -20.81 -3.03 -6.19
CA PHE A 73 -19.63 -3.16 -5.33
C PHE A 73 -19.37 -1.86 -4.56
N GLU A 74 -19.37 -0.70 -5.23
CA GLU A 74 -19.13 0.60 -4.59
C GLU A 74 -20.17 0.88 -3.49
N ARG A 75 -21.45 0.64 -3.78
CA ARG A 75 -22.53 0.80 -2.80
C ARG A 75 -22.36 -0.13 -1.60
N HIS A 76 -21.96 -1.39 -1.83
CA HIS A 76 -21.73 -2.35 -0.76
C HIS A 76 -20.49 -1.99 0.07
N ALA A 77 -19.39 -1.58 -0.59
CA ALA A 77 -18.15 -1.10 0.03
C ALA A 77 -18.40 0.07 0.98
N LEU A 78 -19.17 1.06 0.55
CA LEU A 78 -19.58 2.19 1.38
C LEU A 78 -20.42 1.75 2.58
N MET A 79 -21.40 0.85 2.36
CA MET A 79 -22.28 0.37 3.42
C MET A 79 -21.54 -0.42 4.51
N THR A 80 -20.55 -1.21 4.14
CA THR A 80 -19.77 -2.03 5.07
C THR A 80 -18.56 -1.31 5.67
N GLY A 81 -18.29 -0.07 5.24
CA GLY A 81 -17.11 0.68 5.66
C GLY A 81 -15.79 0.08 5.14
N LEU A 82 -15.80 -0.47 3.92
CA LEU A 82 -14.60 -1.02 3.28
C LEU A 82 -13.65 0.15 2.95
N PRO A 83 -12.41 0.20 3.50
CA PRO A 83 -11.47 1.28 3.20
C PRO A 83 -11.05 1.24 1.74
N GLN A 84 -10.93 2.41 1.12
CA GLN A 84 -10.74 2.58 -0.32
C GLN A 84 -9.46 1.93 -0.84
N ASP A 85 -8.38 1.94 -0.05
CA ASP A 85 -7.09 1.31 -0.37
C ASP A 85 -7.19 -0.20 -0.66
N TYR A 86 -8.31 -0.82 -0.30
CA TYR A 86 -8.57 -2.25 -0.51
C TYR A 86 -9.62 -2.55 -1.57
N TRP A 87 -10.27 -1.53 -2.13
CA TRP A 87 -11.33 -1.71 -3.12
C TRP A 87 -10.83 -2.50 -4.33
N ALA A 88 -9.68 -2.10 -4.88
CA ALA A 88 -9.07 -2.79 -6.01
C ALA A 88 -8.85 -4.28 -5.71
N SER A 89 -8.28 -4.59 -4.55
CA SER A 89 -7.95 -5.96 -4.18
C SER A 89 -9.18 -6.85 -3.94
N GLN A 90 -10.25 -6.31 -3.34
CA GLN A 90 -11.52 -7.01 -3.18
C GLN A 90 -12.25 -7.19 -4.52
N LEU A 91 -12.33 -6.14 -5.33
CA LEU A 91 -12.95 -6.19 -6.64
C LEU A 91 -12.26 -7.21 -7.55
N GLY A 92 -10.92 -7.24 -7.55
CA GLY A 92 -10.11 -8.20 -8.33
C GLY A 92 -10.34 -9.69 -7.96
N ALA A 93 -10.74 -9.98 -6.72
CA ALA A 93 -11.10 -11.32 -6.27
C ALA A 93 -12.53 -11.73 -6.66
N LEU A 94 -13.39 -10.73 -6.90
CA LEU A 94 -14.81 -10.86 -7.16
C LEU A 94 -15.15 -10.88 -8.67
N VAL A 95 -14.42 -10.13 -9.48
CA VAL A 95 -14.55 -10.14 -10.94
C VAL A 95 -13.98 -11.41 -11.56
N VAL A 96 -14.58 -11.89 -12.65
CA VAL A 96 -14.16 -13.09 -13.38
C VAL A 96 -14.03 -12.83 -14.88
N GLY A 97 -13.39 -13.75 -15.61
CA GLY A 97 -13.37 -13.71 -17.08
C GLY A 97 -12.68 -12.47 -17.64
N LYS A 98 -13.34 -11.79 -18.59
CA LYS A 98 -12.78 -10.61 -19.27
C LYS A 98 -12.56 -9.42 -18.32
N ALA A 99 -13.44 -9.22 -17.35
CA ALA A 99 -13.30 -8.17 -16.34
C ALA A 99 -12.07 -8.43 -15.45
N GLN A 100 -11.81 -9.70 -15.09
CA GLN A 100 -10.59 -10.06 -14.35
C GLN A 100 -9.32 -9.90 -15.19
N ALA A 101 -9.37 -10.24 -16.48
CA ALA A 101 -8.24 -10.04 -17.38
C ALA A 101 -7.92 -8.55 -17.54
N ALA A 102 -8.95 -7.70 -17.68
CA ALA A 102 -8.81 -6.25 -17.73
C ALA A 102 -8.23 -5.69 -16.41
N TYR A 103 -8.77 -6.11 -15.26
CA TYR A 103 -8.25 -5.70 -13.94
C TYR A 103 -6.76 -6.05 -13.76
N ARG A 104 -6.35 -7.25 -14.17
CA ARG A 104 -4.94 -7.68 -14.10
C ARG A 104 -4.02 -6.96 -15.10
N ALA A 105 -4.58 -6.37 -16.15
CA ALA A 105 -3.83 -5.62 -17.14
C ALA A 105 -3.58 -4.16 -16.72
N ILE A 106 -4.23 -3.67 -15.66
CA ILE A 106 -4.02 -2.32 -15.13
C ILE A 106 -2.60 -2.24 -14.53
N PRO A 107 -1.76 -1.29 -14.98
CA PRO A 107 -0.43 -1.08 -14.40
C PRO A 107 -0.57 -0.63 -12.94
N ARG A 108 0.23 -1.22 -12.05
CA ARG A 108 0.21 -0.95 -10.60
C ARG A 108 0.58 0.50 -10.21
N ASP A 109 1.06 1.32 -11.15
CA ASP A 109 1.43 2.72 -10.95
C ASP A 109 0.28 3.71 -11.25
N GLU A 110 -0.87 3.24 -11.76
CA GLU A 110 -2.05 4.08 -12.08
C GLU A 110 -3.27 3.78 -11.19
N ALA A 111 -3.13 2.93 -10.16
CA ALA A 111 -4.23 2.47 -9.29
C ALA A 111 -4.18 3.08 -7.88
#